data_AF-A0A1I5J395-F1
#
_entry.id   AF-A0A1I5J395-F1
#
_cell.length_a   1.000
_cell.length_b   1.000
_cell.length_c   1.000
_cell.angle_alpha   90.00
_cell.angle_beta   90.00
_cell.angle_gamma   90.00
#
_symmetry.space_group_name_H-M   'P 1'
#
loop_
_entity.id
_entity.type
_entity.pdbx_description
1 polymer ?
#
loop_
_entity_poly.entity_id
_entity_poly.type
_entity_poly.pdbx_seq_one_letter_code
_entity_poly.pdbx_strand_id
1 'polypeptide(L)'
;KNNLNDGELAYINTLRDTRLFPEAEYFVHIRNGKGGRERFSPILGDNKEKIIERMKNTSAEEKVFQHVPTNMDVHGYRGDYATLIYKSVARPINKIPYDKVNKGTGKKYQGDVYVCRKDERKKKLDRQAMYICSKALGHNRVSVVADNYIRGL
;
A
#
# COMPACT_ATOMS: atom_id res chain seq x y z
N LYS A 1 -6.46 -7.86 32.82
CA LYS A 1 -5.60 -7.60 31.65
C LYS A 1 -5.76 -8.80 30.72
N ASN A 2 -6.34 -8.63 29.53
CA ASN A 2 -6.51 -9.75 28.59
C ASN A 2 -5.11 -10.23 28.15
N ASN A 3 -4.77 -11.46 28.50
CA ASN A 3 -3.55 -12.13 28.06
C ASN A 3 -3.76 -12.62 26.62
N LEU A 4 -3.55 -11.72 25.66
CA LEU A 4 -3.52 -12.08 24.25
C LEU A 4 -2.23 -12.87 23.96
N ASN A 5 -2.34 -13.93 23.17
CA ASN A 5 -1.17 -14.65 22.68
C ASN A 5 -0.47 -13.89 21.53
N ASP A 6 0.75 -14.31 21.19
CA ASP A 6 1.56 -13.64 20.16
C ASP A 6 0.86 -13.60 18.78
N GLY A 7 0.08 -14.64 18.45
CA GLY A 7 -0.72 -14.68 17.22
C GLY A 7 -1.85 -13.65 17.22
N GLU A 8 -2.57 -13.52 18.32
CA GLU A 8 -3.62 -12.50 18.49
C GLU A 8 -3.04 -11.08 18.47
N LEU A 9 -1.88 -10.87 19.09
CA LEU A 9 -1.16 -9.60 19.02
C LEU A 9 -0.72 -9.27 17.60
N ALA A 10 -0.19 -10.25 16.86
CA ALA A 10 0.18 -10.09 15.45
C ALA A 10 -1.05 -9.74 14.59
N TYR A 11 -2.17 -10.45 14.77
CA TYR A 11 -3.42 -10.20 14.07
C TYR A 11 -3.98 -8.79 14.36
N ILE A 12 -3.99 -8.37 15.63
CA ILE A 12 -4.42 -7.01 16.02
C ILE A 12 -3.51 -5.94 15.39
N ASN A 13 -2.20 -6.17 15.34
CA ASN A 13 -1.28 -5.25 14.68
C ASN A 13 -1.56 -5.15 13.17
N THR A 14 -1.90 -6.27 12.53
CA THR A 14 -2.33 -6.30 11.13
C THR A 14 -3.65 -5.55 10.92
N LEU A 15 -4.62 -5.70 11.83
CA LEU A 15 -5.87 -4.94 11.79
C LEU A 15 -5.66 -3.44 11.99
N ARG A 16 -4.70 -3.01 12.82
CA ARG A 16 -4.42 -1.57 13.02
C ARG A 16 -4.01 -0.86 11.73
N ASP A 17 -3.38 -1.57 10.79
CA ASP A 17 -3.00 -1.00 9.49
C ASP A 17 -4.22 -0.58 8.66
N THR A 18 -5.43 -1.11 8.90
CA THR A 18 -6.65 -0.68 8.17
C THR A 18 -6.99 0.79 8.45
N ARG A 19 -6.60 1.32 9.61
CA ARG A 19 -6.80 2.74 9.98
C ARG A 19 -6.03 3.72 9.11
N LEU A 20 -5.05 3.23 8.33
CA LEU A 20 -4.34 4.04 7.35
C LEU A 20 -5.18 4.35 6.10
N PHE A 21 -6.35 3.72 5.96
CA PHE A 21 -7.23 3.83 4.80
C PHE A 21 -8.63 4.28 5.26
N PRO A 22 -8.80 5.53 5.72
CA PRO A 22 -10.06 5.97 6.35
C PRO A 22 -11.26 5.94 5.39
N GLU A 23 -11.04 6.09 4.09
CA GLU A 23 -12.09 6.04 3.07
C GLU A 23 -12.45 4.61 2.61
N ALA A 24 -11.73 3.59 3.10
CA ALA A 24 -11.95 2.21 2.70
C ALA A 24 -12.94 1.52 3.65
N GLU A 25 -14.08 1.08 3.10
CA GLU A 25 -15.09 0.33 3.86
C GLU A 25 -14.79 -1.17 3.89
N TYR A 26 -14.27 -1.72 2.78
CA TYR A 26 -14.00 -3.14 2.63
C TYR A 26 -12.51 -3.42 2.41
N PHE A 27 -12.04 -4.52 2.97
CA PHE A 27 -10.67 -5.00 2.87
C PHE A 27 -10.64 -6.46 2.47
N VAL A 28 -9.65 -6.84 1.66
CA VAL A 28 -9.29 -8.24 1.43
C VAL A 28 -8.29 -8.65 2.49
N HIS A 29 -8.59 -9.74 3.20
CA HIS A 29 -7.67 -10.38 4.14
C HIS A 29 -6.72 -11.33 3.40
N ILE A 30 -5.46 -10.93 3.26
CA ILE A 30 -4.44 -11.76 2.63
C ILE A 30 -3.68 -12.52 3.72
N ARG A 31 -3.99 -13.81 3.86
CA ARG A 31 -3.34 -14.72 4.82
C ARG A 31 -2.02 -15.28 4.30
N ASN A 32 -1.99 -15.70 3.04
CA ASN A 32 -0.83 -16.36 2.41
C ASN A 32 -0.40 -15.61 1.14
N GLY A 33 0.36 -14.53 1.32
CA GLY A 33 0.96 -13.76 0.22
C GLY A 33 2.41 -14.16 -0.08
N LYS A 34 2.96 -13.62 -1.18
CA LYS A 34 4.40 -13.71 -1.45
C LYS A 34 5.18 -13.11 -0.28
N GLY A 35 6.01 -13.93 0.37
CA GLY A 35 6.79 -13.56 1.56
C GLY A 35 6.06 -13.73 2.90
N GLY A 36 4.89 -14.38 2.92
CA GLY A 36 4.24 -14.84 4.16
C GLY A 36 3.64 -13.75 5.05
N ARG A 37 3.65 -12.48 4.61
CA ARG A 37 3.12 -11.37 5.40
C ARG A 37 1.60 -11.25 5.28
N GLU A 38 0.93 -11.58 6.37
CA GLU A 38 -0.50 -11.32 6.55
C GLU A 38 -0.78 -9.82 6.49
N ARG A 39 -1.87 -9.42 5.82
CA ARG A 39 -2.29 -8.01 5.69
C ARG A 39 -3.75 -7.88 5.33
N PHE A 40 -4.28 -6.67 5.54
CA PHE A 40 -5.54 -6.22 4.98
C PHE A 40 -5.25 -5.18 3.89
N SER A 41 -5.74 -5.43 2.68
CA SER A 41 -5.61 -4.51 1.55
C SER A 41 -6.99 -3.92 1.25
N PRO A 42 -7.15 -2.59 1.18
CA PRO A 42 -8.45 -1.99 0.88
C PRO A 42 -8.94 -2.37 -0.52
N ILE A 43 -10.25 -2.44 -0.72
CA ILE A 43 -10.85 -2.59 -2.06
C ILE A 43 -11.11 -1.18 -2.60
N LEU A 44 -10.36 -0.80 -3.64
CA LEU A 44 -10.37 0.55 -4.21
C LEU A 44 -10.54 0.52 -5.74
N GLY A 45 -10.90 1.67 -6.30
CA GLY A 45 -11.01 1.91 -7.74
C GLY A 45 -12.46 1.86 -8.23
N ASP A 46 -12.65 2.21 -9.49
CA ASP A 46 -13.97 2.47 -10.09
C ASP A 46 -14.89 1.24 -10.15
N ASN A 47 -14.32 0.03 -10.01
CA ASN A 47 -15.08 -1.22 -10.03
C ASN A 47 -15.25 -1.83 -8.62
N LYS A 48 -14.94 -1.10 -7.53
CA LYS A 48 -14.95 -1.65 -6.17
C LYS A 48 -16.30 -2.25 -5.79
N GLU A 49 -17.41 -1.60 -6.13
CA GLU A 49 -18.77 -2.07 -5.81
C GLU A 49 -19.06 -3.43 -6.44
N LYS A 50 -18.68 -3.62 -7.71
CA LYS A 50 -18.85 -4.89 -8.42
C LYS A 50 -18.02 -6.01 -7.79
N ILE A 51 -16.81 -5.70 -7.33
CA ILE A 51 -15.96 -6.68 -6.63
C ILE A 51 -16.56 -7.05 -5.28
N ILE A 52 -17.03 -6.07 -4.51
CA ILE A 52 -17.67 -6.28 -3.21
C ILE A 52 -18.94 -7.12 -3.36
N GLU A 53 -19.81 -6.77 -4.31
CA GLU A 53 -21.04 -7.50 -4.62
C GLU A 53 -20.73 -8.95 -5.01
N ARG A 54 -19.77 -9.16 -5.92
CA ARG A 54 -19.33 -10.51 -6.31
C ARG A 54 -18.85 -11.33 -5.12
N MET A 55 -18.03 -10.73 -4.24
CA MET A 55 -17.54 -11.41 -3.04
C MET A 55 -18.68 -11.77 -2.08
N LYS A 56 -19.64 -10.87 -1.85
CA LYS A 56 -20.81 -11.11 -0.99
C LYS A 56 -21.72 -12.21 -1.53
N ASN A 57 -21.84 -12.32 -2.85
CA ASN A 57 -22.68 -13.31 -3.54
C ASN A 57 -21.96 -14.65 -3.79
N THR A 58 -20.69 -14.79 -3.38
CA THR A 58 -19.95 -16.07 -3.49
C THR A 58 -20.08 -16.84 -2.18
N SER A 59 -20.35 -18.16 -2.25
CA SER A 59 -20.35 -19.02 -1.07
C SER A 59 -18.98 -19.04 -0.38
N ALA A 60 -18.96 -19.17 0.95
CA ALA A 60 -17.73 -19.21 1.73
C ALA A 60 -16.80 -20.39 1.38
N GLU A 61 -17.36 -21.47 0.82
CA GLU A 61 -16.63 -22.67 0.40
C GLU A 61 -16.13 -22.58 -1.05
N GLU A 62 -16.46 -21.50 -1.77
CA GLU A 62 -16.15 -21.33 -3.19
C GLU A 62 -15.11 -20.25 -3.45
N LYS A 63 -14.39 -20.39 -4.56
CA LYS A 63 -13.51 -19.34 -5.07
C LYS A 63 -14.35 -18.23 -5.71
N VAL A 64 -14.14 -16.98 -5.30
CA VAL A 64 -14.74 -15.78 -5.94
C VAL A 64 -14.45 -15.73 -7.44
N PHE A 65 -13.24 -16.11 -7.83
CA PHE A 65 -12.83 -16.27 -9.22
C PHE A 65 -12.41 -17.73 -9.46
N GLN A 66 -13.23 -18.46 -10.22
CA GLN A 66 -12.98 -19.87 -10.54
C GLN A 66 -11.74 -20.05 -11.43
N HIS A 67 -11.53 -19.11 -12.34
CA HIS A 67 -10.37 -19.06 -13.21
C HIS A 67 -9.71 -17.67 -13.15
N VAL A 68 -8.39 -17.65 -13.03
CA VAL A 68 -7.56 -16.45 -13.14
C VAL A 68 -6.58 -16.69 -14.28
N PRO A 69 -6.59 -15.87 -15.35
CA PRO A 69 -5.70 -16.07 -16.50
C PRO A 69 -4.22 -16.07 -16.08
N THR A 70 -3.45 -17.06 -16.54
CA THR A 70 -2.02 -17.18 -16.21
C THR A 70 -1.17 -16.08 -16.84
N ASN A 71 -1.58 -15.57 -18.00
CA ASN A 71 -0.86 -14.55 -18.76
C ASN A 71 -1.29 -13.11 -18.41
N MET A 72 -2.03 -12.92 -17.32
CA MET A 72 -2.46 -11.58 -16.90
C MET A 72 -1.26 -10.73 -16.46
N ASP A 73 -1.27 -9.43 -16.72
CA ASP A 73 -0.19 -8.53 -16.29
C ASP A 73 -0.31 -8.18 -14.79
N VAL A 74 0.00 -9.16 -13.94
CA VAL A 74 -0.04 -9.04 -12.47
C VAL A 74 0.82 -7.86 -11.99
N HIS A 75 1.93 -7.56 -12.68
CA HIS A 75 2.81 -6.48 -12.29
C HIS A 75 2.22 -5.10 -12.64
N GLY A 76 1.62 -4.96 -13.82
CA GLY A 76 0.85 -3.79 -14.23
C GLY A 76 -0.29 -3.48 -13.28
N TYR A 77 -1.18 -4.45 -13.02
CA TYR A 77 -2.31 -4.24 -12.11
C TYR A 77 -1.89 -3.87 -10.69
N ARG A 78 -0.77 -4.44 -10.20
CA ARG A 78 -0.21 -4.05 -8.89
C ARG A 78 0.37 -2.63 -8.92
N GLY A 79 0.94 -2.21 -10.05
CA GLY A 79 1.40 -0.83 -10.30
C GLY A 79 0.24 0.17 -10.28
N ASP A 80 -0.83 -0.13 -11.01
CA ASP A 80 -2.03 0.71 -11.06
C ASP A 80 -2.66 0.85 -9.67
N TYR A 81 -2.82 -0.28 -8.97
CA TYR A 81 -3.37 -0.29 -7.62
C TYR A 81 -2.50 0.49 -6.62
N ALA A 82 -1.16 0.33 -6.67
CA ALA A 82 -0.26 1.11 -5.83
C ALA A 82 -0.34 2.61 -6.13
N THR A 83 -0.43 2.97 -7.41
CA THR A 83 -0.55 4.36 -7.86
C THR A 83 -1.87 4.97 -7.40
N LEU A 84 -2.97 4.22 -7.45
CA LEU A 84 -4.28 4.63 -6.93
C LEU A 84 -4.21 4.93 -5.43
N ILE A 85 -3.65 4.01 -4.63
CA ILE A 85 -3.47 4.24 -3.18
C ILE A 85 -2.58 5.45 -2.94
N TYR A 86 -1.47 5.57 -3.66
CA TYR A 86 -0.54 6.67 -3.46
C TYR A 86 -1.26 8.01 -3.69
N LYS A 87 -1.98 8.13 -4.81
CA LYS A 87 -2.72 9.36 -5.17
C LYS A 87 -3.80 9.71 -4.15
N SER A 88 -4.45 8.73 -3.51
CA SER A 88 -5.52 9.02 -2.55
C SER A 88 -5.03 9.60 -1.22
N VAL A 89 -3.76 9.41 -0.86
CA VAL A 89 -3.20 9.85 0.44
C VAL A 89 -1.99 10.77 0.32
N ALA A 90 -1.42 10.94 -0.88
CA ALA A 90 -0.23 11.76 -1.08
C ALA A 90 -0.48 13.24 -0.82
N ARG A 91 0.34 13.84 0.03
CA ARG A 91 0.38 15.28 0.21
C ARG A 91 1.11 15.93 -0.97
N PRO A 92 0.69 17.12 -1.41
CA PRO A 92 1.48 17.91 -2.34
C PRO A 92 2.89 18.14 -1.78
N ILE A 93 3.92 17.93 -2.59
CA ILE A 93 5.33 18.00 -2.13
C ILE A 93 5.66 19.36 -1.52
N ASN A 94 5.08 20.46 -2.02
CA ASN A 94 5.27 21.81 -1.48
C ASN A 94 4.61 22.03 -0.11
N LYS A 95 3.71 21.15 0.33
CA LYS A 95 3.08 21.20 1.66
C LYS A 95 3.84 20.38 2.71
N ILE A 96 4.83 19.59 2.31
CA ILE A 96 5.68 18.83 3.24
C ILE A 96 6.77 19.75 3.79
N PRO A 97 6.92 19.90 5.12
CA PRO A 97 7.87 20.85 5.69
C PRO A 97 9.33 20.44 5.49
N TYR A 98 10.21 21.44 5.53
CA TYR A 98 11.66 21.25 5.63
C TYR A 98 12.04 21.09 7.10
N ASP A 99 11.94 19.85 7.60
CA ASP A 99 12.06 19.47 9.01
C ASP A 99 13.47 19.01 9.41
N LYS A 100 14.36 18.75 8.44
CA LYS A 100 15.71 18.22 8.71
C LYS A 100 16.82 19.07 8.12
N VAL A 101 18.00 18.98 8.70
CA VAL A 101 19.23 19.63 8.21
C VAL A 101 20.27 18.57 7.89
N ASN A 102 20.86 18.63 6.71
CA ASN A 102 21.95 17.73 6.33
C ASN A 102 23.22 18.10 7.10
N LYS A 103 23.80 17.15 7.85
CA LYS A 103 24.99 17.39 8.68
C LYS A 103 26.23 17.81 7.89
N GLY A 104 26.39 17.33 6.65
CA GLY A 104 27.56 17.64 5.82
C GLY A 104 27.45 18.95 5.06
N THR A 105 26.25 19.31 4.58
CA THR A 105 26.06 20.50 3.74
C THR A 105 25.39 21.67 4.44
N GLY A 106 24.86 21.49 5.66
CA GLY A 106 24.09 22.49 6.39
C GLY A 106 22.73 22.84 5.77
N LYS A 107 22.35 22.24 4.63
CA LYS A 107 21.12 22.56 3.92
C LYS A 107 19.91 21.90 4.56
N LYS A 108 18.83 22.67 4.70
CA LYS A 108 17.52 22.14 5.08
C LYS A 108 16.98 21.22 3.99
N TYR A 109 16.32 20.13 4.36
CA TYR A 109 15.65 19.22 3.46
C TYR A 109 14.33 18.70 4.07
N GLN A 110 13.44 18.25 3.20
CA GLN A 110 12.16 17.65 3.57
C GLN A 110 12.39 16.16 3.85
N GLY A 111 12.42 15.78 5.13
CA GLY A 111 12.69 14.41 5.58
C GLY A 111 11.65 13.40 5.12
N ASP A 112 10.41 13.87 4.95
CA ASP A 112 9.26 13.11 4.46
C ASP A 112 9.16 13.08 2.93
N VAL A 113 10.11 13.66 2.20
CA VAL A 113 10.18 13.55 0.74
C VAL A 113 11.19 12.47 0.36
N TYR A 114 10.74 11.50 -0.41
CA TYR A 114 11.60 10.52 -1.08
C TYR A 114 12.00 11.08 -2.44
N VAL A 115 13.31 11.19 -2.67
CA VAL A 115 13.84 11.52 -4.00
C VAL A 115 14.19 10.21 -4.68
N CYS A 116 13.46 9.90 -5.76
CA CYS A 116 13.68 8.70 -6.54
C CYS A 116 15.09 8.67 -7.15
N ARG A 117 15.57 7.46 -7.40
CA ARG A 117 16.91 7.16 -7.93
C ARG A 117 16.78 6.48 -9.29
N LYS A 118 17.92 6.24 -9.96
CA LYS A 118 18.00 5.57 -11.27
C LYS A 118 17.15 6.25 -12.35
N ASP A 119 16.24 5.53 -12.99
CA ASP A 119 15.49 6.00 -14.16
C ASP A 119 14.50 7.10 -13.79
N GLU A 120 13.97 7.06 -12.56
CA GLU A 120 13.04 8.06 -12.02
C GLU A 120 13.78 9.18 -11.25
N ARG A 121 15.07 9.42 -11.52
CA ARG A 121 15.86 10.47 -10.84
C ARG A 121 15.15 11.81 -10.88
N LYS A 122 15.18 12.54 -9.76
CA LYS A 122 14.55 13.86 -9.51
C LYS A 122 13.05 13.81 -9.23
N LYS A 123 12.35 12.71 -9.49
CA LYS A 123 10.97 12.53 -9.02
C LYS A 123 10.93 12.55 -7.49
N LYS A 124 9.98 13.30 -6.94
CA LYS A 124 9.77 13.45 -5.50
C LYS A 124 8.46 12.82 -5.12
N LEU A 125 8.49 11.99 -4.09
CA LEU A 125 7.32 11.30 -3.56
C LEU A 125 7.16 11.57 -2.07
N ASP A 126 5.92 11.58 -1.59
CA ASP A 126 5.59 11.62 -0.17
C ASP A 126 5.88 10.26 0.48
N ARG A 127 6.83 10.22 1.42
CA ARG A 127 7.22 8.98 2.12
C ARG A 127 6.09 8.39 2.94
N GLN A 128 5.19 9.22 3.49
CA GLN A 128 4.08 8.75 4.28
C GLN A 128 3.08 8.01 3.39
N ALA A 129 2.78 8.57 2.21
CA ALA A 129 1.96 7.89 1.21
C ALA A 129 2.61 6.61 0.69
N MET A 130 3.93 6.62 0.43
CA MET A 130 4.65 5.40 0.05
C MET A 130 4.58 4.33 1.14
N TYR A 131 4.63 4.70 2.42
CA TYR A 131 4.48 3.76 3.53
C TYR A 131 3.10 3.12 3.56
N ILE A 132 2.04 3.92 3.37
CA ILE A 132 0.65 3.43 3.28
C ILE A 132 0.50 2.44 2.13
N CYS A 133 1.01 2.77 0.93
CA CYS A 133 1.07 1.82 -0.20
C CYS A 133 1.83 0.54 0.17
N SER A 134 2.97 0.66 0.84
CA SER A 134 3.79 -0.49 1.26
C SER A 134 3.01 -1.44 2.17
N LYS A 135 2.15 -0.92 3.06
CA LYS A 135 1.29 -1.72 3.93
C LYS A 135 0.21 -2.46 3.15
N ALA A 136 -0.50 -1.78 2.25
CA ALA A 136 -1.51 -2.43 1.39
C ALA A 136 -0.91 -3.54 0.51
N LEU A 137 0.27 -3.30 -0.07
CA LEU A 137 0.93 -4.26 -0.96
C LEU A 137 1.70 -5.37 -0.22
N GLY A 138 2.01 -5.18 1.07
CA GLY A 138 2.73 -6.16 1.89
C GLY A 138 4.25 -6.12 1.73
N HIS A 139 4.84 -4.95 1.47
CA HIS A 139 6.29 -4.80 1.36
C HIS A 139 6.93 -4.37 2.68
N ASN A 140 8.10 -4.93 2.99
CA ASN A 140 8.91 -4.53 4.15
C ASN A 140 9.71 -3.24 3.89
N ARG A 141 10.06 -2.99 2.63
CA ARG A 141 10.84 -1.83 2.22
C ARG A 141 9.98 -0.86 1.42
N VAL A 142 9.80 0.34 1.95
CA VAL A 142 9.02 1.41 1.30
C VAL A 142 9.59 1.78 -0.08
N SER A 143 10.91 1.69 -0.27
CA SER A 143 11.55 1.97 -1.57
C SER A 143 11.06 1.05 -2.69
N VAL A 144 10.64 -0.19 -2.38
CA VAL A 144 10.13 -1.15 -3.37
C VAL A 144 8.90 -0.57 -4.08
N VAL A 145 8.09 0.22 -3.38
CA VAL A 145 6.91 0.87 -3.95
C VAL A 145 7.29 1.92 -4.98
N ALA A 146 8.23 2.81 -4.65
CA ALA A 146 8.70 3.83 -5.57
C ALA A 146 9.43 3.24 -6.78
N ASP A 147 10.27 2.23 -6.55
CA ASP A 147 11.14 1.68 -7.60
C ASP A 147 10.37 0.80 -8.61
N ASN A 148 9.28 0.14 -8.18
CA ASN A 148 8.60 -0.89 -8.99
C ASN A 148 7.17 -0.55 -9.40
N TYR A 149 6.44 0.25 -8.62
CA TYR A 149 4.98 0.35 -8.79
C TYR A 149 4.49 1.77 -9.08
N ILE A 150 5.06 2.80 -8.43
CA ILE A 150 4.63 4.18 -8.64
C ILE A 150 5.30 4.76 -9.91
N ARG A 151 4.62 4.64 -11.05
CA ARG A 151 5.07 5.16 -12.36
C ARG A 151 4.13 6.24 -12.89
N GLY A 152 4.62 7.10 -13.78
CA GLY A 152 3.80 8.09 -14.50
C GLY A 152 3.06 9.09 -13.62
N LEU A 153 3.72 9.62 -12.58
CA LEU A 153 3.21 10.71 -11.74
C LEU A 153 3.84 12.03 -12.14
#